data_AF-A0A9D6LJF1-F1
#
_entry.id   AF-A0A9D6LJF1-F1
#
_cell.length_a   1.000
_cell.length_b   1.000
_cell.length_c   1.000
_cell.angle_alpha   90.00
_cell.angle_beta   90.00
_cell.angle_gamma   90.00
#
_symmetry.space_group_name_H-M   'P 1'
#
loop_
_entity.id
_entity.type
_entity.pdbx_description
1 polymer ?
#
loop_
_entity_poly.entity_id
_entity_poly.type
_entity_poly.pdbx_seq_one_letter_code
_entity_poly.pdbx_strand_id
1 'polypeptide(L)'
;MDKIPSIDSELPGIAFATLPTTGETIAIRYGERIYYRVGSTKTAAELNAMYGVSKAQANAMLAYVLSGWETPPIAAENYKSRNVSA
;
A
#
# COMPACT_ATOMS: atom_id res chain seq x y z
N MET A 1 -17.57 7.75 -28.12
CA MET A 1 -16.36 7.22 -27.48
C MET A 1 -16.55 7.32 -25.99
N ASP A 2 -16.86 6.20 -25.35
CA ASP A 2 -16.99 6.10 -23.90
C ASP A 2 -15.63 6.43 -23.28
N LYS A 3 -15.52 7.64 -22.73
CA LYS A 3 -14.34 8.07 -22.00
C LYS A 3 -14.34 7.27 -20.70
N ILE A 4 -13.76 6.08 -20.73
CA ILE A 4 -13.37 5.36 -19.51
C ILE A 4 -12.50 6.38 -18.76
N PRO A 5 -12.95 6.93 -17.61
CA PRO A 5 -12.14 7.90 -16.90
C PRO A 5 -10.84 7.19 -16.58
N SER A 6 -9.74 7.68 -17.14
CA SER A 6 -8.40 7.14 -16.93
C SER A 6 -8.08 7.32 -15.46
N ILE A 7 -8.41 6.32 -14.65
CA ILE A 7 -8.19 6.30 -13.19
C ILE A 7 -6.71 6.62 -12.93
N ASP A 8 -5.82 6.22 -13.85
CA ASP A 8 -4.38 6.46 -13.81
C ASP A 8 -3.94 7.93 -13.72
N SER A 9 -4.76 8.91 -14.14
CA SER A 9 -4.40 10.35 -14.04
C SER A 9 -4.77 11.01 -12.71
N GLU A 10 -5.55 10.35 -11.84
CA GLU A 10 -5.99 10.90 -10.54
C GLU A 10 -5.44 10.13 -9.32
N LEU A 11 -4.61 9.10 -9.55
CA LEU A 11 -4.03 8.32 -8.47
C LEU A 11 -2.86 9.06 -7.81
N PRO A 12 -2.82 9.08 -6.47
CA PRO A 12 -1.73 9.72 -5.75
C PRO A 12 -0.44 8.90 -5.91
N GLY A 13 0.70 9.59 -5.83
CA GLY A 13 2.01 8.91 -5.88
C GLY A 13 2.21 7.92 -4.73
N ILE A 14 1.56 8.16 -3.58
CA ILE A 14 1.52 7.26 -2.43
C ILE A 14 0.11 7.21 -1.83
N ALA A 15 -0.33 6.03 -1.39
CA ALA A 15 -1.52 5.86 -0.57
C ALA A 15 -1.30 4.78 0.47
N PHE A 16 -2.07 4.81 1.55
CA PHE A 16 -2.03 3.82 2.61
C PHE A 16 -3.30 2.99 2.58
N ALA A 17 -3.18 1.68 2.79
CA ALA A 17 -4.31 0.77 2.81
C ALA A 17 -4.09 -0.31 3.87
N THR A 18 -5.17 -0.93 4.32
CA THR A 18 -5.10 -2.10 5.20
C THR A 18 -5.35 -3.34 4.36
N LEU A 19 -4.45 -4.31 4.45
CA LEU A 19 -4.61 -5.58 3.76
C LEU A 19 -5.79 -6.36 4.37
N PRO A 20 -6.77 -6.79 3.58
CA PRO A 20 -7.92 -7.54 4.11
C PRO A 20 -7.53 -8.93 4.63
N THR A 21 -6.41 -9.48 4.17
CA THR A 21 -5.93 -10.83 4.54
C THR A 21 -5.19 -10.86 5.88
N THR A 22 -4.39 -9.84 6.18
CA THR A 22 -3.53 -9.82 7.39
C THR A 22 -3.90 -8.72 8.38
N GLY A 23 -4.74 -7.75 7.99
CA GLY A 23 -5.05 -6.57 8.80
C GLY A 23 -3.91 -5.56 8.90
N GLU A 24 -2.81 -5.78 8.17
CA GLU A 24 -1.63 -4.92 8.23
C GLU A 24 -1.81 -3.66 7.39
N THR A 25 -1.31 -2.53 7.88
CA THR A 25 -1.23 -1.29 7.10
C THR A 25 -0.04 -1.34 6.14
N ILE A 26 -0.31 -1.12 4.86
CA ILE A 26 0.68 -1.01 3.78
C ILE A 26 0.70 0.40 3.21
N ALA A 27 1.87 0.83 2.76
CA ALA A 27 2.02 1.97 1.87
C ALA A 27 2.17 1.47 0.44
N ILE A 28 1.44 2.06 -0.49
CA ILE A 28 1.39 1.72 -1.91
C ILE A 28 1.98 2.89 -2.68
N ARG A 29 3.01 2.65 -3.50
CA ARG A 29 3.60 3.69 -4.37
C ARG A 29 3.23 3.39 -5.82
N TYR A 30 2.42 4.28 -6.42
CA TYR A 30 1.85 4.09 -7.76
C TYR A 30 2.94 4.03 -8.84
N GLY A 31 3.86 5.00 -8.84
CA GLY A 31 4.90 5.11 -9.86
C GLY A 31 5.92 3.96 -9.85
N GLU A 32 6.20 3.40 -8.68
CA GLU A 32 7.14 2.28 -8.52
C GLU A 32 6.46 0.91 -8.55
N ARG A 33 5.12 0.87 -8.51
CA ARG A 33 4.31 -0.36 -8.44
C ARG A 33 4.76 -1.29 -7.31
N ILE A 34 5.15 -0.71 -6.18
CA ILE A 34 5.56 -1.43 -4.98
C ILE A 34 4.60 -1.13 -3.84
N TYR A 35 4.50 -2.06 -2.89
CA TYR A 35 3.94 -1.78 -1.58
C TYR A 35 4.84 -2.36 -0.49
N TYR A 36 4.80 -1.75 0.70
CA TYR A 36 5.54 -2.22 1.86
C TYR A 36 4.73 -2.02 3.14
N ARG A 37 5.01 -2.87 4.14
CA ARG A 37 4.38 -2.77 5.47
C ARG A 37 4.85 -1.52 6.19
N VAL A 38 3.91 -0.85 6.86
CA VAL A 38 4.21 0.34 7.65
C VAL A 38 4.08 0.00 9.12
N GLY A 39 5.19 0.03 9.85
CA GLY A 39 5.21 -0.08 11.31
C GLY A 39 4.78 1.21 11.99
N SER A 40 3.53 1.62 11.81
CA SER A 40 2.95 2.83 12.41
C SER A 40 1.84 2.49 13.39
N THR A 41 1.69 3.29 14.44
CA THR A 41 0.54 3.24 15.36
C THR A 41 -0.72 3.88 14.78
N LYS A 42 -0.59 4.59 13.64
CA LYS A 42 -1.69 5.26 12.94
C LYS A 42 -2.36 4.31 11.94
N THR A 43 -3.66 4.46 11.80
CA THR A 43 -4.45 3.76 10.78
C THR A 43 -4.11 4.25 9.37
N ALA A 44 -4.40 3.42 8.36
CA ALA A 44 -4.28 3.82 6.96
C ALA A 44 -5.06 5.11 6.65
N ALA A 45 -6.23 5.30 7.27
CA ALA A 45 -7.05 6.49 7.09
C ALA A 45 -6.37 7.76 7.64
N GLU A 46 -5.78 7.69 8.82
CA GLU A 46 -5.03 8.82 9.40
C GLU A 46 -3.80 9.17 8.57
N LEU A 47 -3.06 8.15 8.09
CA LEU A 47 -1.92 8.38 7.20
C LEU A 47 -2.38 9.01 5.89
N ASN A 48 -3.44 8.51 5.25
CA ASN A 48 -3.99 9.14 4.05
C ASN A 48 -4.41 10.59 4.28
N ALA A 49 -5.07 10.90 5.41
CA ALA A 49 -5.46 12.26 5.75
C ALA A 49 -4.24 13.21 5.87
N MET A 50 -3.14 12.73 6.44
CA MET A 50 -1.88 13.51 6.54
C MET A 50 -1.25 13.80 5.17
N TYR A 51 -1.43 12.90 4.20
CA TYR A 51 -0.89 13.02 2.84
C TYR A 51 -1.91 13.63 1.86
N GLY A 52 -3.09 14.06 2.33
CA GLY A 52 -4.14 14.63 1.48
C GLY A 52 -4.78 13.61 0.52
N VAL A 53 -4.65 12.31 0.81
CA VAL A 53 -5.18 11.22 0.01
C VAL A 53 -6.64 10.96 0.40
N SER A 54 -7.54 10.99 -0.57
CA SER A 54 -8.94 10.67 -0.33
C SER A 54 -9.17 9.16 -0.17
N LYS A 55 -10.28 8.80 0.47
CA LYS A 55 -10.69 7.39 0.61
C LYS A 55 -10.88 6.71 -0.75
N ALA A 56 -11.41 7.42 -1.75
CA ALA A 56 -11.59 6.89 -3.10
C ALA A 56 -10.24 6.57 -3.76
N GLN A 57 -9.26 7.46 -3.63
CA GLN A 57 -7.91 7.25 -4.13
C GLN A 57 -7.20 6.08 -3.45
N ALA A 58 -7.30 5.98 -2.12
CA ALA A 58 -6.72 4.86 -1.38
C ALA A 58 -7.34 3.52 -1.78
N ASN A 59 -8.66 3.48 -1.98
CA ASN A 59 -9.35 2.28 -2.44
C ASN A 59 -8.96 1.89 -3.87
N ALA A 60 -8.83 2.87 -4.77
CA ALA A 60 -8.37 2.61 -6.12
C ALA A 60 -6.95 2.05 -6.11
N MET A 61 -6.02 2.66 -5.36
CA MET A 61 -4.66 2.16 -5.18
C MET A 61 -4.61 0.72 -4.65
N LEU A 62 -5.45 0.39 -3.66
CA LEU A 62 -5.56 -0.96 -3.14
C LEU A 62 -6.11 -1.93 -4.20
N ALA A 63 -7.13 -1.54 -4.96
CA ALA A 63 -7.69 -2.35 -6.03
C ALA A 63 -6.64 -2.65 -7.13
N TYR A 64 -5.79 -1.68 -7.47
CA TYR A 64 -4.67 -1.87 -8.40
C TYR A 64 -3.61 -2.88 -7.89
N VAL A 65 -3.31 -2.86 -6.58
CA VAL A 65 -2.40 -3.85 -5.98
C VAL A 65 -3.04 -5.24 -5.98
N LEU A 66 -4.32 -5.34 -5.62
CA LEU A 66 -5.04 -6.61 -5.55
C LEU A 66 -5.36 -7.20 -6.93
N SER A 67 -5.45 -6.38 -7.99
CA SER A 67 -5.70 -6.85 -9.36
C SER A 67 -4.47 -7.44 -10.04
N GLY A 68 -3.33 -7.50 -9.35
CA GLY A 68 -2.16 -8.26 -9.79
C GLY A 68 -1.10 -7.44 -10.50
N TRP A 69 -0.81 -6.22 -10.03
CA TRP A 69 0.54 -5.69 -10.24
C TRP A 69 1.56 -6.73 -9.77
N GLU A 70 2.24 -7.34 -10.72
CA GLU A 70 3.23 -8.39 -10.52
C GLU A 70 4.17 -7.99 -9.39
N THR A 71 4.16 -8.81 -8.36
CA THR A 71 4.77 -8.61 -7.06
C THR A 71 6.26 -8.29 -7.16
N PRO A 72 6.79 -7.22 -6.52
CA PRO A 72 8.20 -7.12 -6.20
C PRO A 72 8.47 -7.50 -4.74
N PRO A 73 9.71 -7.94 -4.45
CA PRO A 73 9.99 -8.98 -3.48
C PRO A 73 9.74 -8.52 -2.05
N ILE A 74 9.30 -9.48 -1.24
CA ILE A 74 9.40 -9.42 0.20
C ILE A 74 10.83 -8.97 0.54
N ALA A 75 11.01 -7.73 0.96
CA ALA A 75 12.18 -7.36 1.75
C ALA A 75 12.02 -8.07 3.10
N ALA A 76 12.35 -9.35 3.09
CA ALA A 76 12.53 -10.18 4.27
C ALA A 76 13.88 -9.76 4.89
N GLU A 77 13.98 -8.52 5.34
CA GLU A 77 15.14 -8.08 6.11
C GLU A 77 14.67 -7.47 7.42
N ASN A 78 15.06 -8.18 8.47
CA ASN A 78 14.99 -7.83 9.89
C ASN A 78 13.72 -8.20 10.66
N TYR A 79 13.30 -9.47 10.60
CA TYR A 79 12.95 -10.12 11.86
C TYR A 79 14.25 -10.61 12.51
N LYS A 80 14.80 -9.77 13.40
CA LYS A 80 15.82 -10.20 14.37
C LYS A 80 15.23 -11.32 15.23
N SER A 81 15.50 -12.57 14.88
CA SER A 81 15.43 -13.66 15.86
C SER A 81 16.79 -13.80 16.54
N ARG A 82 16.83 -13.12 17.68
CA ARG A 82 17.83 -13.18 18.73
C ARG A 82 17.96 -14.63 19.24
N ASN A 83 19.21 -15.13 19.27
CA ASN A 83 19.76 -16.20 20.12
C ASN A 83 18.94 -17.49 20.34
N VAL A 84 19.48 -18.63 19.89
CA VAL A 84 19.69 -19.79 20.76
C VAL A 84 21.02 -20.47 20.42
N SER A 85 21.97 -20.39 21.35
CA SER A 85 23.13 -21.26 21.41
C SER A 85 22.68 -22.60 21.99
N ALA A 86 23.09 -23.70 21.37
CA ALA A 86 23.26 -25.00 22.00
C ALA A 86 24.30 -25.79 21.18
#